data_AF-A0A2E5YLM8-F1
#
_entry.id   AF-A0A2E5YLM8-F1
#
_cell.length_a   1.000
_cell.length_b   1.000
_cell.length_c   1.000
_cell.angle_alpha   90.00
_cell.angle_beta   90.00
_cell.angle_gamma   90.00
#
_symmetry.space_group_name_H-M   'P 1'
#
loop_
_entity.id
_entity.type
_entity.pdbx_description
1 polymer ?
#
loop_
_entity_poly.entity_id
_entity_poly.type
_entity_poly.pdbx_seq_one_letter_code
_entity_poly.pdbx_strand_id
1 'polypeptide(L)'
;MLLGFNTNFRYRGVLFHVQTEDSGLENPHVITHLFHGGNIMASEKHDYSELLGTIEGVEREDAVRKLMESQHKLMLKGLSRGQRDSAIEQRMGAEVFRVEGASEAVDPSPVVTEEAPPTPVEPKCLETDTSDPERAEPASRLSRVFGDRVVSEKPLDEVVLDYLVENARKRKRSTK
;
A
#
# COMPACT_ATOMS: atom_id res chain seq x y z
N MET A 1 17.23 2.97 8.83
CA MET A 1 16.04 3.50 8.14
C MET A 1 14.92 3.60 9.15
N LEU A 2 14.27 4.76 9.23
CA LEU A 2 13.17 4.99 10.18
C LEU A 2 11.82 4.58 9.59
N LEU A 3 10.84 4.32 10.47
CA LEU A 3 9.46 4.06 10.08
C LEU A 3 8.88 5.30 9.38
N GLY A 4 8.30 5.09 8.20
CA GLY A 4 7.67 6.16 7.41
C GLY A 4 6.32 6.63 7.95
N PHE A 5 5.86 7.77 7.45
CA PHE A 5 4.52 8.30 7.73
C PHE A 5 3.62 8.07 6.53
N ASN A 6 2.38 7.66 6.80
CA ASN A 6 1.38 7.41 5.78
C ASN A 6 0.06 8.03 6.22
N THR A 7 -0.58 8.83 5.37
CA THR A 7 -1.87 9.44 5.68
C THR A 7 -2.71 9.62 4.42
N ASN A 8 -3.97 9.18 4.49
CA ASN A 8 -4.99 9.51 3.51
C ASN A 8 -5.63 10.85 3.86
N PHE A 9 -5.72 11.75 2.87
CA PHE A 9 -6.26 13.10 3.05
C PHE A 9 -7.25 13.43 1.94
N ARG A 10 -8.49 13.78 2.32
CA ARG A 10 -9.50 14.24 1.36
C ARG A 10 -9.37 15.75 1.15
N TYR A 11 -9.29 16.18 -0.11
CA TYR A 11 -9.23 17.58 -0.49
C TYR A 11 -10.10 17.81 -1.72
N ARG A 12 -11.06 18.76 -1.63
CA ARG A 12 -11.98 19.13 -2.72
C ARG A 12 -12.69 17.93 -3.37
N GLY A 13 -13.13 16.97 -2.55
CA GLY A 13 -13.82 15.76 -2.99
C GLY A 13 -12.91 14.62 -3.46
N VAL A 14 -11.61 14.87 -3.59
CA VAL A 14 -10.63 13.89 -4.08
C VAL A 14 -9.83 13.31 -2.92
N LEU A 15 -9.64 11.98 -2.92
CA LEU A 15 -8.79 11.29 -1.94
C LEU A 15 -7.33 11.30 -2.42
N PHE A 16 -6.45 11.84 -1.59
CA PHE A 16 -5.01 11.80 -1.79
C PHE A 16 -4.34 10.92 -0.74
N HIS A 17 -3.17 10.40 -1.09
CA HIS A 17 -2.34 9.61 -0.21
C HIS A 17 -0.99 10.29 -0.06
N VAL A 18 -0.59 10.60 1.18
CA VAL A 18 0.70 11.21 1.48
C VAL A 18 1.57 10.16 2.16
N GLN A 19 2.77 9.94 1.63
CA GLN A 19 3.73 8.98 2.13
C GLN A 19 5.09 9.67 2.31
N THR A 20 5.68 9.55 3.49
CA THR A 20 7.00 10.10 3.82
C THR A 20 7.93 9.00 4.26
N GLU A 21 9.09 8.90 3.64
CA GLU A 21 10.07 7.85 3.90
C GLU A 21 11.47 8.42 4.06
N ASP A 22 12.25 7.77 4.91
CA ASP A 22 13.68 8.01 5.10
C ASP A 22 14.45 7.03 4.20
N SER A 23 15.44 7.50 3.44
CA SER A 23 16.27 6.63 2.60
C SER A 23 17.51 6.06 3.31
N GLY A 24 17.64 6.35 4.61
CA GLY A 24 18.65 5.76 5.47
C GLY A 24 20.00 6.48 5.42
N LEU A 25 20.97 5.89 6.11
CA LEU A 25 22.27 6.55 6.34
C LEU A 25 23.17 6.58 5.09
N GLU A 26 22.97 5.66 4.14
CA GLU A 26 23.72 5.66 2.87
C GLU A 26 23.29 6.81 1.96
N ASN A 27 22.00 7.17 2.00
CA ASN A 27 21.43 8.29 1.24
C ASN A 27 20.60 9.15 2.20
N PRO A 28 21.22 10.12 2.91
CA PRO A 28 20.60 10.84 4.01
C PRO A 28 19.60 11.89 3.52
N HIS A 29 18.47 11.41 3.04
CA HIS A 29 17.37 12.24 2.58
C HIS A 29 16.01 11.66 2.97
N VAL A 30 15.09 12.59 3.27
CA VAL A 30 13.68 12.29 3.49
C VAL A 30 12.91 12.68 2.24
N ILE A 31 12.09 11.77 1.74
CA ILE A 31 11.22 12.04 0.59
C ILE A 31 9.76 11.93 1.02
N THR A 32 8.97 12.93 0.66
CA THR A 32 7.51 12.90 0.78
C THR A 32 6.88 12.91 -0.60
N HIS A 33 6.02 11.94 -0.85
CA HIS A 33 5.24 11.81 -2.06
C HIS A 33 3.76 12.06 -1.77
N LEU A 34 3.14 12.87 -2.62
CA LEU A 34 1.69 13.01 -2.73
C LEU A 34 1.22 12.15 -3.89
N PHE A 35 0.32 11.21 -3.64
CA PHE A 35 -0.24 10.30 -4.63
C PHE A 35 -1.73 10.51 -4.83
N HIS A 36 -2.18 10.19 -6.04
CA HIS A 36 -3.58 9.97 -6.37
C HIS A 36 -3.68 8.87 -7.43
N GLY A 37 -4.50 7.83 -7.18
CA GLY A 37 -4.73 6.76 -8.16
C GLY A 37 -3.47 6.02 -8.63
N GLY A 38 -2.44 5.92 -7.77
CA GLY A 38 -1.14 5.33 -8.13
C GLY A 38 -0.15 6.29 -8.82
N ASN A 39 -0.58 7.49 -9.20
CA ASN A 39 0.29 8.50 -9.78
C ASN A 39 0.83 9.46 -8.72
N ILE A 40 2.12 9.78 -8.80
CA ILE A 40 2.72 10.86 -8.00
C ILE A 40 2.17 12.18 -8.53
N MET A 41 1.71 13.07 -7.67
CA MET A 41 1.28 14.43 -8.01
C MET A 41 2.38 15.44 -7.70
N ALA A 42 3.02 15.27 -6.54
CA ALA A 42 4.15 16.09 -6.14
C ALA A 42 5.09 15.27 -5.26
N SER A 43 6.38 15.59 -5.35
CA SER A 43 7.43 15.05 -4.48
C SER A 43 8.14 16.21 -3.80
N GLU A 44 8.58 15.99 -2.57
CA GLU A 44 9.45 16.89 -1.84
C GLU A 44 10.59 16.09 -1.24
N LYS A 45 11.81 16.57 -1.40
CA LYS A 45 13.02 15.92 -0.91
C LYS A 45 13.77 16.90 -0.02
N HIS A 46 14.18 16.44 1.16
CA HIS A 46 15.06 17.18 2.07
C HIS A 46 16.27 16.32 2.41
N ASP A 47 17.46 16.84 2.12
CA ASP A 47 18.73 16.22 2.49
C ASP A 47 19.07 16.61 3.94
N TYR A 48 19.51 15.64 4.74
CA TYR A 48 19.90 15.84 6.15
C TYR A 48 21.35 15.40 6.43
N SER A 49 22.19 15.36 5.39
CA SER A 49 23.61 14.97 5.49
C SER A 49 24.37 15.76 6.57
N GLU A 50 24.04 17.04 6.77
CA GLU A 50 24.64 17.91 7.79
C GLU A 50 24.36 17.43 9.22
N LEU A 51 23.20 16.82 9.47
CA LEU A 51 22.85 16.27 10.79
C LEU A 51 23.71 15.04 11.13
N LEU A 52 24.18 14.29 10.12
CA LEU A 52 25.03 13.12 10.34
C LEU A 52 26.36 13.47 11.01
N GLY A 53 26.93 14.64 10.69
CA GLY A 53 28.21 15.09 11.25
C GLY A 53 28.09 15.78 12.61
N THR A 54 26.88 16.20 13.00
CA THR A 54 26.66 17.02 14.20
C THR A 54 26.13 16.21 15.38
N ILE A 55 25.30 15.21 15.12
CA ILE A 55 24.57 14.45 16.14
C ILE A 55 24.72 12.96 15.85
N GLU A 56 24.92 12.14 16.87
CA GLU A 56 25.13 10.68 16.74
C GLU A 56 24.07 9.87 17.50
N GLY A 57 23.90 8.61 17.10
CA GLY A 57 23.03 7.66 17.80
C GLY A 57 21.54 8.03 17.80
N VAL A 58 20.90 7.90 18.97
CA VAL A 58 19.44 8.03 19.15
C VAL A 58 18.95 9.46 18.90
N GLU A 59 19.72 10.48 19.29
CA GLU A 59 19.31 11.88 19.08
C GLU A 59 19.19 12.23 17.60
N ARG A 60 20.04 11.62 16.76
CA ARG A 60 19.96 11.77 15.30
C ARG A 60 18.67 11.15 14.77
N GLU A 61 18.34 9.94 15.20
CA GLU A 61 17.10 9.27 14.79
C GLU A 61 15.86 10.09 15.17
N ASP A 62 15.86 10.68 16.37
CA ASP A 62 14.79 11.56 16.81
C ASP A 62 14.73 12.87 16.01
N ALA A 63 15.87 13.44 15.64
CA ALA A 63 15.93 14.61 14.78
C ALA A 63 15.40 14.32 13.37
N VAL A 64 15.79 13.19 12.76
CA VAL A 64 15.27 12.77 11.45
C VAL A 64 13.77 12.47 11.55
N ARG A 65 13.30 11.81 12.61
CA ARG A 65 11.86 11.55 12.82
C ARG A 65 11.06 12.86 12.89
N LYS A 66 11.56 13.87 13.62
CA LYS A 66 10.94 15.20 13.69
C LYS A 66 10.94 15.90 12.33
N LEU A 67 12.03 15.77 11.56
CA LEU A 67 12.12 16.30 10.20
C LEU A 67 11.06 15.66 9.29
N MET A 68 10.97 14.32 9.31
CA MET A 68 9.97 13.56 8.56
C MET A 68 8.54 13.99 8.92
N GLU A 69 8.23 14.10 10.22
CA GLU A 69 6.92 14.54 10.69
C GLU A 69 6.60 15.98 10.26
N SER A 70 7.57 16.88 10.35
CA SER A 70 7.45 18.27 9.92
C SER A 70 7.15 18.36 8.43
N GLN A 71 7.95 17.67 7.59
CA GLN A 71 7.78 17.64 6.14
C GLN A 71 6.42 17.05 5.75
N HIS A 72 6.01 15.96 6.40
CA HIS A 72 4.70 15.33 6.17
C HIS A 72 3.55 16.30 6.48
N LYS A 73 3.60 16.99 7.64
CA LYS A 73 2.62 18.00 8.03
C LYS A 73 2.61 19.20 7.08
N LEU A 74 3.77 19.62 6.59
CA LEU A 74 3.89 20.71 5.62
C LEU A 74 3.23 20.32 4.28
N MET A 75 3.42 19.09 3.81
CA MET A 75 2.74 18.58 2.63
C MET A 75 1.22 18.62 2.77
N LEU A 76 0.69 18.12 3.90
CA LEU A 76 -0.74 18.14 4.20
C LEU A 76 -1.30 19.58 4.29
N LYS A 77 -0.58 20.50 4.95
CA LYS A 77 -0.95 21.91 5.05
C LYS A 77 -0.88 22.62 3.69
N GLY A 78 0.11 22.28 2.86
CA GLY A 78 0.25 22.81 1.51
C GLY A 78 -0.92 22.37 0.63
N LEU A 79 -1.33 21.10 0.74
CA LEU A 79 -2.50 20.56 0.06
C LEU A 79 -3.79 21.23 0.54
N SER A 80 -3.99 21.39 1.85
CA SER A 80 -5.21 22.03 2.37
C SER A 80 -5.34 23.50 1.99
N ARG A 81 -4.22 24.20 1.77
CA ARG A 81 -4.16 25.59 1.29
C ARG A 81 -4.22 25.72 -0.23
N GLY A 82 -4.25 24.61 -0.97
CA GLY A 82 -4.27 24.62 -2.43
C GLY A 82 -2.94 24.97 -3.11
N GLN A 83 -1.82 24.94 -2.39
CA GLN A 83 -0.50 25.29 -2.95
C GLN A 83 -0.01 24.28 -4.00
N ARG A 84 -0.57 23.06 -3.99
CA ARG A 84 -0.23 21.99 -4.93
C ARG A 84 -1.26 21.85 -6.05
N ASP A 85 -2.30 22.69 -6.09
CA ASP A 85 -3.40 22.58 -7.06
C ASP A 85 -2.89 22.68 -8.49
N SER A 86 -1.99 23.63 -8.79
CA SER A 86 -1.43 23.77 -10.14
C SER A 86 -0.67 22.52 -10.60
N ALA A 87 0.08 21.86 -9.69
CA ALA A 87 0.80 20.63 -10.02
C ALA A 87 -0.15 19.45 -10.22
N ILE A 88 -1.23 19.39 -9.43
CA ILE A 88 -2.29 18.38 -9.55
C ILE A 88 -3.04 18.55 -10.88
N GLU A 89 -3.47 19.77 -11.20
CA GLU A 89 -4.18 20.10 -12.45
C GLU A 89 -3.33 19.82 -13.69
N GLN A 90 -2.03 20.06 -13.64
CA GLN A 90 -1.14 19.73 -14.77
C GLN A 90 -1.04 18.23 -15.04
N ARG A 91 -1.06 17.39 -14.01
CA ARG A 91 -0.97 15.92 -14.17
C ARG A 91 -2.30 15.25 -14.43
N MET A 92 -3.36 15.75 -13.83
CA MET A 92 -4.67 15.09 -13.83
C MET A 92 -5.73 15.82 -14.68
N GLY A 93 -5.46 17.06 -15.10
CA GLY A 93 -6.39 17.92 -15.82
C GLY A 93 -7.16 18.87 -14.90
N ALA A 94 -7.67 19.98 -15.46
CA ALA A 94 -8.43 20.99 -14.70
C ALA A 94 -9.80 20.50 -14.20
N GLU A 95 -10.28 19.34 -14.67
CA GLU A 95 -11.57 18.74 -14.29
C GLU A 95 -11.55 18.00 -12.95
N VAL A 96 -10.38 17.82 -12.35
CA VAL A 96 -10.20 16.94 -11.17
C VAL A 96 -10.89 17.47 -9.92
N PHE A 97 -10.98 18.79 -9.83
CA PHE A 97 -11.70 19.47 -8.75
C PHE A 97 -13.10 19.90 -9.17
N ARG A 98 -13.52 19.66 -10.43
CA ARG A 98 -14.89 19.85 -10.88
C ARG A 98 -15.68 18.62 -10.49
N VAL A 99 -16.12 18.62 -9.23
CA VAL A 99 -17.23 17.78 -8.82
C VAL A 99 -18.44 18.20 -9.66
N GLU A 100 -18.98 17.27 -10.45
CA GLU A 100 -20.29 17.44 -11.08
C GLU A 100 -21.30 17.95 -10.04
N GLY A 101 -22.04 18.98 -10.42
CA GLY A 101 -22.76 19.84 -9.49
C GLY A 101 -23.78 19.11 -8.59
N ALA A 102 -23.88 19.62 -7.36
CA ALA A 102 -25.11 19.76 -6.58
C ALA A 102 -26.15 18.62 -6.67
N SER A 103 -26.07 17.67 -5.73
CA SER A 103 -27.29 17.29 -4.98
C SER A 103 -26.95 17.00 -3.53
N GLU A 104 -27.74 17.64 -2.66
CA GLU A 104 -28.00 17.37 -1.25
C GLU A 104 -26.89 17.55 -0.22
N ALA A 105 -26.93 18.76 0.34
CA ALA A 105 -26.73 18.98 1.76
C ALA A 105 -27.48 17.92 2.60
N VAL A 106 -26.73 17.19 3.43
CA VAL A 106 -27.27 16.60 4.66
C VAL A 106 -26.25 16.84 5.76
N ASP A 107 -26.69 17.54 6.80
CA ASP A 107 -25.99 17.90 8.03
C ASP A 107 -25.36 16.68 8.75
N PRO A 108 -24.34 16.90 9.61
CA PRO A 108 -23.59 15.85 10.27
C PRO A 108 -24.23 15.46 11.62
N SER A 109 -24.42 14.17 11.86
CA SER A 109 -24.46 13.63 13.23
C SER A 109 -24.01 12.17 13.24
N PRO A 110 -23.11 11.77 14.16
CA PRO A 110 -22.55 10.42 14.19
C PRO A 110 -23.54 9.49 14.90
N VAL A 111 -24.20 8.62 14.14
CA VAL A 111 -24.90 7.48 14.74
C VAL A 111 -23.88 6.35 14.90
N VAL A 112 -23.46 6.16 16.15
CA VAL A 112 -22.88 4.91 16.62
C VAL A 112 -23.97 3.85 16.46
N THR A 113 -23.76 2.89 15.57
CA THR A 113 -24.52 1.64 15.57
C THR A 113 -23.52 0.50 15.47
N GLU A 114 -23.38 -0.13 16.62
CA GLU A 114 -22.91 -1.48 16.83
C GLU A 114 -23.60 -2.42 15.82
N GLU A 115 -22.83 -3.04 14.92
CA GLU A 115 -23.34 -4.15 14.13
C GLU A 115 -22.31 -5.28 14.06
N ALA A 116 -22.71 -6.40 14.65
CA ALA A 116 -22.05 -7.68 14.69
C ALA A 116 -21.97 -8.31 13.26
N PRO A 117 -21.15 -9.36 13.05
CA PRO A 117 -20.66 -9.72 11.73
C PRO A 117 -21.70 -10.53 10.93
N PRO A 118 -21.82 -10.32 9.60
CA PRO A 118 -22.46 -11.30 8.74
C PRO A 118 -21.44 -12.37 8.32
N THR A 119 -21.79 -13.62 8.61
CA THR A 119 -21.14 -14.82 8.08
C THR A 119 -21.58 -15.08 6.62
N PRO A 120 -20.83 -15.92 5.88
CA PRO A 120 -20.78 -15.95 4.41
C PRO A 120 -21.95 -16.70 3.77
N VAL A 121 -22.40 -16.25 2.60
CA VAL A 121 -23.29 -17.00 1.70
C VAL A 121 -22.68 -17.11 0.30
N GLU A 122 -22.72 -18.35 -0.18
CA GLU A 122 -22.05 -18.93 -1.35
C GLU A 122 -22.49 -18.35 -2.72
N PRO A 123 -21.64 -18.41 -3.76
CA PRO A 123 -22.01 -18.06 -5.11
C PRO A 123 -22.84 -19.18 -5.76
N LYS A 124 -24.07 -18.83 -6.20
CA LYS A 124 -24.90 -19.70 -7.02
C LYS A 124 -24.52 -19.56 -8.49
N CYS A 125 -23.83 -20.57 -9.00
CA CYS A 125 -23.65 -20.81 -10.43
C CYS A 125 -25.00 -21.08 -11.12
N LEU A 126 -25.15 -20.60 -12.35
CA LEU A 126 -26.17 -21.06 -13.30
C LEU A 126 -25.45 -21.61 -14.54
N GLU A 127 -25.97 -22.73 -15.01
CA GLU A 127 -25.37 -23.70 -15.92
C GLU A 127 -25.52 -23.36 -17.40
N THR A 128 -24.82 -24.15 -18.22
CA THR A 128 -25.01 -24.57 -19.64
C THR A 128 -23.66 -24.47 -20.36
N ASP A 129 -23.13 -25.43 -21.13
CA ASP A 129 -23.65 -26.68 -21.65
C ASP A 129 -22.44 -27.54 -22.11
N THR A 130 -22.60 -28.86 -22.01
CA THR A 130 -22.04 -29.97 -22.79
C THR A 130 -20.57 -30.06 -23.30
N SER A 131 -20.05 -31.28 -23.10
CA SER A 131 -19.09 -32.08 -23.92
C SER A 131 -17.58 -32.04 -23.61
N ASP A 132 -17.14 -33.12 -22.95
CA ASP A 132 -15.79 -33.73 -23.00
C ASP A 132 -15.61 -34.54 -24.32
N PRO A 133 -14.44 -35.16 -24.63
CA PRO A 133 -13.06 -34.96 -24.14
C PRO A 133 -12.00 -35.04 -25.29
N GLU A 134 -10.94 -34.22 -25.35
CA GLU A 134 -9.69 -34.63 -26.04
C GLU A 134 -8.46 -33.75 -25.71
N ARG A 135 -7.50 -34.36 -24.99
CA ARG A 135 -6.09 -34.52 -25.39
C ARG A 135 -5.12 -33.30 -25.42
N ALA A 136 -4.09 -33.48 -24.59
CA ALA A 136 -2.66 -33.17 -24.78
C ALA A 136 -2.13 -31.73 -24.57
N GLU A 137 -1.37 -31.62 -23.46
CA GLU A 137 -0.05 -31.00 -23.25
C GLU A 137 0.27 -29.56 -23.70
N PRO A 138 1.03 -28.79 -22.88
CA PRO A 138 1.26 -27.36 -23.06
C PRO A 138 2.62 -27.04 -23.68
N ALA A 139 2.68 -26.10 -24.63
CA ALA A 139 3.96 -25.57 -25.12
C ALA A 139 3.88 -24.09 -25.51
N SER A 140 4.32 -23.22 -24.59
CA SER A 140 5.17 -22.04 -24.86
C SER A 140 5.43 -21.34 -23.52
N ARG A 141 6.45 -21.75 -22.77
CA ARG A 141 7.85 -21.34 -22.88
C ARG A 141 8.02 -19.83 -22.73
N LEU A 142 8.72 -19.48 -21.64
CA LEU A 142 9.44 -18.23 -21.33
C LEU A 142 8.67 -17.17 -20.53
N SER A 143 8.71 -17.31 -19.21
CA SER A 143 9.28 -16.26 -18.32
C SER A 143 9.08 -16.59 -16.85
N ARG A 144 9.88 -17.53 -16.31
CA ARG A 144 10.16 -17.56 -14.88
C ARG A 144 11.64 -17.85 -14.65
N VAL A 145 12.44 -16.88 -15.09
CA VAL A 145 13.79 -16.64 -14.56
C VAL A 145 13.61 -15.90 -13.23
N PHE A 146 13.09 -16.61 -12.21
CA PHE A 146 13.06 -16.13 -10.83
C PHE A 146 13.12 -17.35 -9.92
N GLY A 147 14.27 -17.55 -9.25
CA GLY A 147 14.39 -18.50 -8.14
C GLY A 147 15.27 -19.73 -8.36
N ASP A 148 16.33 -19.63 -9.16
CA ASP A 148 17.39 -20.67 -9.22
C ASP A 148 18.21 -20.70 -7.92
N ARG A 149 17.62 -21.27 -6.87
CA ARG A 149 18.29 -21.98 -5.77
C ARG A 149 17.28 -22.46 -4.73
N VAL A 150 17.01 -23.76 -4.79
CA VAL A 150 16.30 -24.60 -3.81
C VAL A 150 14.78 -24.43 -3.77
N VAL A 151 14.11 -24.83 -4.86
CA VAL A 151 12.71 -25.24 -4.80
C VAL A 151 12.69 -26.72 -5.15
N SER A 152 12.16 -27.53 -4.23
CA SER A 152 11.88 -28.95 -4.44
C SER A 152 11.31 -29.19 -5.85
N GLU A 153 11.70 -30.28 -6.53
CA GLU A 153 11.13 -30.65 -7.85
C GLU A 153 9.61 -30.90 -7.78
N LYS A 154 9.05 -30.94 -6.57
CA LYS A 154 7.62 -31.00 -6.31
C LYS A 154 6.94 -29.64 -6.52
N PRO A 155 5.75 -29.58 -7.13
CA PRO A 155 4.97 -28.35 -7.22
C PRO A 155 4.70 -27.78 -5.82
N LEU A 156 4.55 -26.45 -5.73
CA LEU A 156 4.36 -25.73 -4.47
C LEU A 156 3.23 -26.33 -3.61
N ASP A 157 2.14 -26.73 -4.25
CA ASP A 157 0.96 -27.30 -3.58
C ASP A 157 1.31 -28.60 -2.83
N GLU A 158 2.19 -29.44 -3.38
CA GLU A 158 2.64 -30.67 -2.71
C GLU A 158 3.53 -30.36 -1.50
N VAL A 159 4.41 -29.36 -1.61
CA VAL A 159 5.26 -28.93 -0.49
C VAL A 159 4.41 -28.38 0.66
N VAL A 160 3.38 -27.61 0.33
CA VAL A 160 2.42 -27.08 1.32
C VAL A 160 1.64 -28.23 1.97
N LEU A 161 1.17 -29.21 1.20
CA LEU A 161 0.46 -30.38 1.73
C LEU A 161 1.35 -31.24 2.62
N ASP A 162 2.58 -31.55 2.20
CA ASP A 162 3.56 -32.28 3.00
C ASP A 162 3.81 -31.55 4.34
N TYR A 163 4.01 -30.23 4.30
CA TYR A 163 4.19 -29.43 5.51
C TYR A 163 2.97 -29.47 6.43
N LEU A 164 1.76 -29.29 5.90
CA LEU A 164 0.53 -29.32 6.70
C LEU A 164 0.29 -30.69 7.34
N VAL A 165 0.54 -31.78 6.59
CA VAL A 165 0.43 -33.16 7.09
C VAL A 165 1.46 -33.42 8.19
N GLU A 166 2.72 -33.01 7.98
CA GLU A 166 3.77 -33.18 8.96
C GLU A 166 3.49 -32.40 10.25
N ASN A 167 2.98 -31.18 10.12
CA ASN A 167 2.62 -30.33 11.26
C ASN A 167 1.41 -30.89 12.02
N ALA A 168 0.43 -31.46 11.34
CA ALA A 168 -0.70 -32.15 11.96
C ALA A 168 -0.25 -33.41 12.73
N ARG A 169 0.69 -34.18 12.18
CA ARG A 169 1.29 -35.35 12.86
C ARG A 169 2.11 -34.95 14.08
N LYS A 170 2.89 -33.86 14.01
CA LYS A 170 3.63 -33.31 15.15
C LYS A 170 2.70 -32.89 16.28
N ARG A 171 1.60 -32.20 15.96
CA ARG A 171 0.58 -31.82 16.96
C ARG A 171 -0.07 -33.02 17.64
N LYS A 172 -0.40 -34.09 16.89
CA LYS A 172 -0.95 -35.33 17.47
C LYS A 172 0.04 -36.13 18.31
N ARG A 173 1.34 -36.04 18.03
CA ARG A 173 2.39 -36.70 18.83
C ARG A 173 2.72 -35.96 20.13
N SER A 174 2.48 -34.64 20.18
CA SER A 174 2.72 -33.81 21.38
C SER A 174 1.63 -33.94 22.45
N THR A 175 0.51 -34.63 22.16
CA THR A 175 -0.65 -34.77 23.06
C THR A 175 -0.71 -36.12 23.78
N LYS A 176 0.40 -36.86 23.83
CA LYS A 176 0.54 -38.13 24.55
C LYS A 176 1.76 -38.05 25.46
#